data_AF-A0A3B0RYZ6-F1
#
_entry.id   AF-A0A3B0RYZ6-F1
#
_cell.length_a   1.000
_cell.length_b   1.000
_cell.length_c   1.000
_cell.angle_alpha   90.00
_cell.angle_beta   90.00
_cell.angle_gamma   90.00
#
_symmetry.space_group_name_H-M   'P 1'
#
loop_
_entity.id
_entity.type
_entity.pdbx_description
1 polymer ?
#
loop_
_entity_poly.entity_id
_entity_poly.type
_entity_poly.pdbx_seq_one_letter_code
_entity_poly.pdbx_strand_id
1 'polypeptide(L)'
;MAHRADPSSSSPAPQAGASLIRRLPLGAVNRIAAGEVVERPASAVKELVENAIDADAARIDVEIDHGGKTRLVVTDDGCGMSAEDLALAVERHATSKLTPGDSGDYDLMNIATMGFRGEALPSIGAVARLSLTSRVKSDPAADAWELRVEGGDVSEPRPAGFGGAGARVEVRDLFYATPARLKFLKSDQAEATAIGDVLRRLAMAREDIAFTLTSGGRRSLNLAVETKGEAGRLRRLAAIMGKDFSENALAIDAARDGVRVTGFAGLPTYNRGLPDKQYLFVNGRPVRDKLIVGAVRGAYADFLARGRHPAVALFLEIPPALVDINVHPAKTEVRFRDAGSVRGLLIGALRHALAEAGHRASTTTSAYALGKASPGGAGPFQGGYRPQTANPYARDIYAPEGHAPEGGLAERQSGFDNVGAPSARAEPMQNDAAAVA
;
A
#
# COMPACT_ATOMS: atom_id res chain seq x y z
N MET A 1 -33.46 80.59 -10.26
CA MET A 1 -34.42 79.65 -9.64
C MET A 1 -33.90 78.24 -9.90
N ALA A 2 -32.98 77.68 -9.11
CA ALA A 2 -33.13 77.12 -7.76
C ALA A 2 -34.13 75.95 -7.68
N HIS A 3 -33.61 74.71 -7.68
CA HIS A 3 -34.07 73.53 -6.90
C HIS A 3 -33.08 72.39 -7.16
N ARG A 4 -32.11 72.17 -6.26
CA ARG A 4 -32.09 71.26 -5.09
C ARG A 4 -31.82 69.80 -5.45
N ALA A 5 -30.78 69.28 -4.80
CA ALA A 5 -30.27 67.92 -4.84
C ALA A 5 -31.27 66.88 -4.31
N ASP A 6 -31.09 65.62 -4.72
CA ASP A 6 -31.19 64.50 -3.79
C ASP A 6 -30.22 63.35 -4.19
N PRO A 7 -29.34 62.89 -3.29
CA PRO A 7 -28.42 61.78 -3.54
C PRO A 7 -28.86 60.54 -2.75
N SER A 8 -29.54 59.57 -3.36
CA SER A 8 -29.62 58.22 -2.77
C SER A 8 -30.29 57.19 -3.68
N SER A 9 -29.50 56.26 -4.21
CA SER A 9 -29.88 54.84 -4.25
C SER A 9 -28.63 53.97 -4.41
N SER A 10 -27.71 54.07 -3.45
CA SER A 10 -26.75 52.99 -3.23
C SER A 10 -27.53 51.79 -2.72
N SER A 11 -27.67 50.75 -3.55
CA SER A 11 -28.09 49.43 -3.07
C SER A 11 -27.21 49.03 -1.88
N PRO A 12 -27.78 48.62 -0.73
CA PRO A 12 -26.96 48.21 0.38
C PRO A 12 -26.17 46.97 -0.02
N ALA A 13 -24.84 47.03 0.14
CA ALA A 13 -24.00 45.85 0.13
C ALA A 13 -24.58 44.84 1.15
N PRO A 14 -24.57 43.52 0.84
CA PRO A 14 -25.10 42.53 1.76
C PRO A 14 -24.31 42.65 3.06
N GLN A 15 -25.00 43.05 4.14
CA GLN A 15 -24.45 43.05 5.47
C GLN A 15 -24.00 41.62 5.76
N ALA A 16 -22.71 41.45 6.07
CA ALA A 16 -22.15 40.21 6.56
C ALA A 16 -22.78 39.93 7.94
N GLY A 17 -24.00 39.38 7.93
CA GLY A 17 -24.65 38.87 9.12
C GLY A 17 -23.78 37.77 9.71
N ALA A 18 -23.51 37.87 11.00
CA ALA A 18 -22.83 36.84 11.78
C ALA A 18 -23.39 35.46 11.40
N SER A 19 -22.52 34.54 10.97
CA SER A 19 -22.94 33.22 10.50
C SER A 19 -23.53 32.43 11.67
N LEU A 20 -24.86 32.41 11.76
CA LEU A 20 -25.60 31.54 12.66
C LEU A 20 -25.23 30.07 12.37
N ILE A 21 -24.86 29.35 13.42
CA ILE A 21 -24.54 27.91 13.35
C ILE A 21 -25.80 27.17 12.91
N ARG A 22 -25.70 26.31 11.88
CA ARG A 22 -26.80 25.51 11.36
C ARG A 22 -26.40 24.05 11.20
N ARG A 23 -27.37 23.14 11.39
CA ARG A 23 -27.17 21.71 11.08
C ARG A 23 -27.03 21.52 9.58
N LEU A 24 -26.12 20.66 9.18
CA LEU A 24 -25.94 20.28 7.77
C LEU A 24 -27.02 19.26 7.37
N PRO A 25 -27.56 19.32 6.14
CA PRO A 25 -28.38 18.25 5.59
C PRO A 25 -27.60 16.93 5.56
N LEU A 26 -28.28 15.80 5.75
CA LEU A 26 -27.65 14.48 5.86
C LEU A 26 -26.77 14.14 4.65
N GLY A 27 -27.22 14.44 3.43
CA GLY A 27 -26.41 14.25 2.22
C GLY A 27 -25.11 15.07 2.21
N ALA A 28 -25.10 16.27 2.81
CA ALA A 28 -23.89 17.08 2.94
C ALA A 28 -22.92 16.48 3.96
N VAL A 29 -23.42 16.04 5.12
CA VAL A 29 -22.63 15.30 6.13
C VAL A 29 -21.99 14.07 5.49
N ASN A 30 -22.77 13.29 4.74
CA ASN A 30 -22.29 12.06 4.11
C ASN A 30 -21.15 12.31 3.11
N ARG A 31 -21.24 13.36 2.29
CA ARG A 31 -20.19 13.71 1.32
C ARG A 31 -18.94 14.29 1.98
N ILE A 32 -19.08 15.00 3.10
CA ILE A 32 -17.95 15.50 3.89
C ILE A 32 -17.19 14.32 4.49
N ALA A 33 -17.88 13.45 5.23
CA ALA A 33 -17.28 12.25 5.82
C ALA A 33 -16.63 11.35 4.76
N ALA A 34 -17.27 11.19 3.59
CA ALA A 34 -16.70 10.43 2.49
C ALA A 34 -15.37 10.99 1.96
N GLY A 35 -15.09 12.29 2.14
CA GLY A 35 -13.81 12.89 1.75
C GLY A 35 -12.65 12.59 2.66
N GLU A 36 -12.94 12.36 3.92
CA GLU A 36 -11.94 11.99 4.91
C GLU A 36 -11.60 10.50 4.77
N VAL A 37 -12.56 9.68 4.32
CA VAL A 37 -12.40 8.22 4.16
C VAL A 37 -11.90 7.83 2.76
N VAL A 38 -12.40 8.48 1.71
CA VAL A 38 -12.07 8.13 0.31
C VAL A 38 -11.57 9.35 -0.45
N GLU A 39 -10.24 9.48 -0.53
CA GLU A 39 -9.56 10.55 -1.26
C GLU A 39 -9.34 10.24 -2.75
N ARG A 40 -9.19 8.95 -3.10
CA ARG A 40 -8.85 8.48 -4.47
C ARG A 40 -9.22 7.00 -4.66
N PRO A 41 -9.22 6.48 -5.91
CA PRO A 41 -9.51 5.07 -6.19
C PRO A 41 -8.70 4.06 -5.35
N ALA A 42 -7.41 4.31 -5.16
CA ALA A 42 -6.55 3.43 -4.35
C ALA A 42 -7.00 3.31 -2.89
N SER A 43 -7.60 4.35 -2.30
CA SER A 43 -8.12 4.33 -0.93
C SER A 43 -9.40 3.51 -0.84
N ALA A 44 -10.27 3.60 -1.85
CA ALA A 44 -11.45 2.73 -1.95
C ALA A 44 -11.03 1.26 -2.08
N VAL A 45 -10.10 0.94 -2.99
CA VAL A 45 -9.57 -0.43 -3.14
C VAL A 45 -8.95 -0.93 -1.84
N LYS A 46 -8.16 -0.10 -1.14
CA LYS A 46 -7.58 -0.47 0.15
C LYS A 46 -8.66 -0.92 1.13
N GLU A 47 -9.69 -0.11 1.37
CA GLU A 47 -10.71 -0.43 2.38
C GLU A 47 -11.58 -1.63 1.95
N LEU A 48 -11.87 -1.79 0.65
CA LEU A 48 -12.60 -2.97 0.15
C LEU A 48 -11.79 -4.26 0.26
N VAL A 49 -10.49 -4.23 -0.06
CA VAL A 49 -9.61 -5.39 0.09
C VAL A 49 -9.36 -5.71 1.57
N GLU A 50 -9.21 -4.70 2.43
CA GLU A 50 -9.14 -4.90 3.89
C GLU A 50 -10.42 -5.58 4.42
N ASN A 51 -11.59 -5.19 3.93
CA ASN A 51 -12.85 -5.87 4.28
C ASN A 51 -12.89 -7.33 3.82
N ALA A 52 -12.40 -7.63 2.61
CA ALA A 52 -12.31 -9.01 2.14
C ALA A 52 -11.33 -9.86 2.97
N ILE A 53 -10.20 -9.27 3.38
CA ILE A 53 -9.23 -9.91 4.29
C ILE A 53 -9.86 -10.21 5.64
N ASP A 54 -10.62 -9.26 6.20
CA ASP A 54 -11.34 -9.42 7.47
C ASP A 54 -12.52 -10.41 7.36
N ALA A 55 -13.00 -10.69 6.15
CA ALA A 55 -14.01 -11.71 5.86
C ALA A 55 -13.42 -13.12 5.64
N ASP A 56 -12.15 -13.32 5.98
CA ASP A 56 -11.40 -14.57 5.81
C ASP A 56 -11.37 -15.09 4.37
N ALA A 57 -11.28 -14.19 3.39
CA ALA A 57 -11.09 -14.55 1.99
C ALA A 57 -9.75 -15.29 1.77
N ALA A 58 -9.78 -16.34 0.95
CA ALA A 58 -8.59 -17.04 0.46
C ALA A 58 -8.17 -16.53 -0.93
N ARG A 59 -9.08 -15.89 -1.67
CA ARG A 59 -8.85 -15.27 -2.97
C ARG A 59 -9.51 -13.91 -3.03
N ILE A 60 -8.77 -12.92 -3.52
CA ILE A 60 -9.26 -11.57 -3.78
C ILE A 60 -8.88 -11.17 -5.20
N ASP A 61 -9.90 -10.90 -6.01
CA ASP A 61 -9.76 -10.47 -7.39
C ASP A 61 -10.17 -9.00 -7.52
N VAL A 62 -9.26 -8.16 -8.04
CA VAL A 62 -9.50 -6.73 -8.25
C VAL A 62 -9.51 -6.42 -9.74
N GLU A 63 -10.56 -5.80 -10.23
CA GLU A 63 -10.67 -5.31 -11.61
C GLU A 63 -10.81 -3.79 -11.60
N ILE A 64 -10.09 -3.10 -12.49
CA ILE A 64 -10.17 -1.65 -12.64
C ILE A 64 -10.21 -1.22 -14.10
N ASP A 65 -11.00 -0.19 -14.37
CA ASP A 65 -11.07 0.50 -15.64
C ASP A 65 -10.72 1.99 -15.42
N HIS A 66 -9.94 2.57 -16.35
CA HIS A 66 -9.52 3.98 -16.29
C HIS A 66 -8.92 4.40 -14.93
N GLY A 67 -8.02 3.57 -14.39
CA GLY A 67 -7.41 3.82 -13.08
C GLY A 67 -8.38 3.71 -11.89
N GLY A 68 -9.50 3.00 -12.06
CA GLY A 68 -10.55 2.83 -11.06
C GLY A 68 -11.52 4.02 -10.97
N LYS A 69 -11.48 4.95 -11.94
CA LYS A 69 -12.35 6.14 -11.95
C LYS A 69 -13.75 5.81 -12.43
N THR A 70 -13.84 5.06 -13.53
CA THR A 70 -15.13 4.70 -14.15
C THR A 70 -15.70 3.44 -13.52
N ARG A 71 -14.86 2.45 -13.25
CA ARG A 71 -15.23 1.19 -12.61
C ARG A 71 -14.06 0.61 -11.83
N LEU A 72 -14.33 0.17 -10.61
CA LEU A 72 -13.49 -0.77 -9.87
C LEU A 72 -14.38 -1.86 -9.26
N VAL A 73 -13.91 -3.10 -9.23
CA VAL A 73 -14.61 -4.24 -8.65
C VAL A 73 -13.65 -5.01 -7.77
N VAL A 74 -14.08 -5.35 -6.57
CA VAL A 74 -13.39 -6.28 -5.66
C VAL A 74 -14.30 -7.48 -5.47
N THR A 75 -13.82 -8.67 -5.84
CA THR A 75 -14.52 -9.94 -5.61
C THR A 75 -13.68 -10.80 -4.67
N ASP A 76 -14.32 -11.39 -3.66
CA ASP A 76 -13.69 -12.28 -2.69
C ASP A 76 -14.52 -13.56 -2.46
N ASP A 77 -13.88 -14.57 -1.88
CA ASP A 77 -14.48 -15.85 -1.49
C ASP A 77 -14.60 -16.00 0.05
N GLY A 78 -14.74 -14.87 0.75
CA GLY A 78 -14.88 -14.79 2.20
C GLY A 78 -16.24 -15.30 2.71
N CYS A 79 -16.59 -14.94 3.94
CA CYS A 79 -17.80 -15.43 4.61
C CYS A 79 -19.12 -15.03 3.90
N GLY A 80 -19.11 -13.93 3.15
CA GLY A 80 -20.31 -13.34 2.55
C GLY A 80 -21.25 -12.69 3.57
N MET A 81 -22.38 -12.18 3.09
CA MET A 81 -23.40 -11.43 3.84
C MET A 81 -24.80 -11.91 3.44
N SER A 82 -25.74 -11.93 4.39
CA SER A 82 -27.16 -12.13 4.11
C SER A 82 -27.81 -10.87 3.51
N ALA A 83 -29.10 -10.93 3.18
CA ALA A 83 -29.86 -9.76 2.73
C ALA A 83 -29.92 -8.67 3.82
N GLU A 84 -30.11 -9.07 5.08
CA GLU A 84 -30.14 -8.18 6.24
C GLU A 84 -28.76 -7.57 6.51
N ASP A 85 -27.69 -8.38 6.42
CA ASP A 85 -26.33 -7.90 6.59
C ASP A 85 -25.93 -6.90 5.50
N LEU A 86 -26.39 -7.09 4.25
CA LEU A 86 -26.16 -6.13 3.16
C LEU A 86 -26.77 -4.77 3.46
N ALA A 87 -27.99 -4.74 3.98
CA ALA A 87 -28.66 -3.50 4.38
C ALA A 87 -27.87 -2.81 5.51
N LEU A 88 -27.46 -3.57 6.52
CA LEU A 88 -26.68 -3.06 7.65
C LEU A 88 -25.27 -2.59 7.23
N ALA A 89 -24.63 -3.26 6.28
CA ALA A 89 -23.26 -2.96 5.85
C ALA A 89 -23.11 -1.58 5.17
N VAL A 90 -24.20 -0.99 4.68
CA VAL A 90 -24.21 0.34 4.06
C VAL A 90 -24.72 1.43 5.00
N GLU A 91 -25.08 1.08 6.23
CA GLU A 91 -25.36 2.05 7.30
C GLU A 91 -24.08 2.56 7.95
N ARG A 92 -24.09 3.82 8.41
CA ARG A 92 -22.97 4.37 9.17
C ARG A 92 -22.92 3.76 10.57
N HIS A 93 -21.72 3.66 11.11
CA HIS A 93 -21.46 3.14 12.46
C HIS A 93 -21.93 1.68 12.69
N ALA A 94 -22.16 0.93 11.61
CA ALA A 94 -22.48 -0.49 11.68
C ALA A 94 -21.23 -1.33 11.41
N THR A 95 -20.85 -2.19 12.36
CA THR A 95 -19.70 -3.09 12.18
C THR A 95 -19.86 -4.39 12.96
N SER A 96 -19.44 -5.50 12.34
CA SER A 96 -19.30 -6.81 12.99
C SER A 96 -17.95 -7.01 13.67
N LYS A 97 -17.02 -6.04 13.54
CA LYS A 97 -15.59 -6.21 13.87
C LYS A 97 -15.21 -5.71 15.28
N LEU A 98 -16.15 -5.09 15.98
CA LEU A 98 -15.98 -4.65 17.36
C LEU A 98 -17.00 -5.37 18.24
N THR A 99 -16.52 -6.08 19.26
CA THR A 99 -17.37 -6.71 20.28
C THR A 99 -17.27 -5.92 21.59
N PRO A 100 -18.38 -5.71 22.30
CA PRO A 100 -18.34 -5.11 23.63
C PRO A 100 -17.55 -6.02 24.58
N GLY A 101 -16.73 -5.42 25.45
CA GLY A 101 -16.07 -6.12 26.53
C GLY A 101 -17.05 -6.51 27.65
N ASP A 102 -16.54 -7.17 28.69
CA ASP A 102 -17.37 -7.65 29.82
C ASP A 102 -18.14 -6.52 30.54
N SER A 103 -17.67 -5.26 30.45
CA SER A 103 -18.33 -4.07 31.01
C SER A 103 -19.35 -3.42 30.06
N GLY A 104 -19.48 -3.88 28.82
CA GLY A 104 -20.31 -3.26 27.78
C GLY A 104 -19.60 -2.15 26.98
N ASP A 105 -18.36 -1.79 27.33
CA ASP A 105 -17.56 -0.81 26.60
C ASP A 105 -16.91 -1.44 25.35
N TYR A 106 -16.72 -0.64 24.29
CA TYR A 106 -16.02 -1.07 23.08
C TYR A 106 -14.53 -0.68 23.14
N ASP A 107 -13.64 -1.67 23.12
CA ASP A 107 -12.19 -1.44 23.17
C ASP A 107 -11.64 -1.00 21.80
N LEU A 108 -11.53 0.32 21.62
CA LEU A 108 -10.92 0.92 20.42
C LEU A 108 -9.38 0.92 20.44
N MET A 109 -8.76 0.46 21.54
CA MET A 109 -7.30 0.42 21.71
C MET A 109 -6.72 -0.97 21.36
N ASN A 110 -7.56 -2.01 21.26
CA ASN A 110 -7.14 -3.38 20.98
C ASN A 110 -7.84 -3.97 19.74
N ILE A 111 -7.48 -3.45 18.56
CA ILE A 111 -8.17 -3.78 17.31
C ILE A 111 -7.35 -4.83 16.53
N ALA A 112 -7.92 -6.03 16.38
CA ALA A 112 -7.30 -7.15 15.65
C ALA A 112 -7.58 -7.14 14.13
N THR A 113 -8.59 -6.39 13.68
CA THR A 113 -9.04 -6.35 12.28
C THR A 113 -8.45 -5.17 11.50
N MET A 114 -8.43 -5.29 10.17
CA MET A 114 -7.90 -4.25 9.28
C MET A 114 -8.84 -3.03 9.18
N GLY A 115 -10.15 -3.26 9.19
CA GLY A 115 -11.20 -2.24 9.34
C GLY A 115 -11.96 -2.39 10.65
N PHE A 116 -12.53 -1.31 11.20
CA PHE A 116 -13.35 -1.38 12.44
C PHE A 116 -14.41 -0.29 12.58
N ARG A 117 -14.47 0.68 11.66
CA ARG A 117 -15.28 1.90 11.84
C ARG A 117 -16.71 1.80 11.32
N GLY A 118 -17.00 0.82 10.46
CA GLY A 118 -18.29 0.76 9.75
C GLY A 118 -18.52 1.91 8.76
N GLU A 119 -17.47 2.65 8.37
CA GLU A 119 -17.63 3.87 7.56
C GLU A 119 -17.27 3.70 6.08
N ALA A 120 -16.62 2.61 5.69
CA ALA A 120 -16.05 2.47 4.35
C ALA A 120 -17.12 2.39 3.24
N LEU A 121 -18.02 1.40 3.32
CA LEU A 121 -19.07 1.20 2.33
C LEU A 121 -20.08 2.37 2.27
N PRO A 122 -20.58 2.92 3.40
CA PRO A 122 -21.43 4.10 3.38
C PRO A 122 -20.73 5.32 2.75
N SER A 123 -19.45 5.51 3.04
CA SER A 123 -18.67 6.62 2.49
C SER A 123 -18.45 6.48 0.98
N ILE A 124 -18.16 5.27 0.50
CA ILE A 124 -18.04 5.00 -0.94
C ILE A 124 -19.39 5.22 -1.63
N GLY A 125 -20.47 4.65 -1.09
CA GLY A 125 -21.83 4.80 -1.64
C GLY A 125 -22.33 6.24 -1.70
N ALA A 126 -21.88 7.10 -0.78
CA ALA A 126 -22.21 8.53 -0.78
C ALA A 126 -21.59 9.33 -1.92
N VAL A 127 -20.54 8.82 -2.58
CA VAL A 127 -19.80 9.53 -3.64
C VAL A 127 -19.70 8.76 -4.95
N ALA A 128 -20.26 7.57 -5.04
CA ALA A 128 -20.20 6.68 -6.19
C ALA A 128 -21.53 5.96 -6.43
N ARG A 129 -21.62 5.23 -7.54
CA ARG A 129 -22.66 4.22 -7.77
C ARG A 129 -22.13 2.88 -7.31
N LEU A 130 -22.57 2.42 -6.15
CA LEU A 130 -22.12 1.21 -5.48
C LEU A 130 -23.12 0.08 -5.71
N SER A 131 -22.64 -1.11 -6.07
CA SER A 131 -23.39 -2.36 -6.02
C SER A 131 -22.63 -3.37 -5.15
N LEU A 132 -23.32 -3.97 -4.19
CA LEU A 132 -22.82 -5.06 -3.37
C LEU A 132 -23.62 -6.30 -3.71
N THR A 133 -22.97 -7.34 -4.21
CA THR A 133 -23.57 -8.67 -4.38
C THR A 133 -22.90 -9.63 -3.42
N SER A 134 -23.66 -10.41 -2.66
CA SER A 134 -23.07 -11.38 -1.72
C SER A 134 -23.91 -12.62 -1.55
N ARG A 135 -23.25 -13.72 -1.16
CA ARG A 135 -23.86 -14.98 -0.74
C ARG A 135 -23.09 -15.55 0.43
N VAL A 136 -23.83 -15.94 1.47
CA VAL A 136 -23.28 -16.51 2.70
C VAL A 136 -22.61 -17.86 2.40
N LYS A 137 -21.40 -18.05 2.93
CA LYS A 137 -20.59 -19.27 2.72
C LYS A 137 -20.99 -20.43 3.63
N SER A 138 -21.47 -20.13 4.83
CA SER A 138 -21.88 -21.15 5.81
C SER A 138 -23.17 -21.88 5.43
N ASP A 139 -23.95 -21.33 4.49
CA ASP A 139 -25.17 -21.94 4.00
C ASP A 139 -25.12 -22.13 2.47
N PRO A 140 -24.81 -23.35 1.99
CA PRO A 140 -24.79 -23.66 0.57
C PRO A 140 -26.16 -23.51 -0.13
N ALA A 141 -27.26 -23.51 0.60
CA ALA A 141 -28.60 -23.31 0.03
C ALA A 141 -29.00 -21.82 -0.02
N ALA A 142 -28.23 -20.94 0.61
CA ALA A 142 -28.53 -19.51 0.63
C ALA A 142 -28.53 -18.92 -0.79
N ASP A 143 -29.56 -18.11 -1.06
CA ASP A 143 -29.61 -17.27 -2.25
C ASP A 143 -28.56 -16.15 -2.18
N ALA A 144 -28.15 -15.66 -3.33
CA ALA A 144 -27.34 -14.46 -3.43
C ALA A 144 -28.22 -13.21 -3.54
N TRP A 145 -27.77 -12.13 -2.94
CA TRP A 145 -28.50 -10.86 -2.86
C TRP A 145 -27.64 -9.72 -3.39
N GLU A 146 -28.28 -8.72 -4.00
CA GLU A 146 -27.66 -7.47 -4.42
C GLU A 146 -28.34 -6.29 -3.71
N LEU A 147 -27.54 -5.35 -3.21
CA LEU A 147 -27.97 -4.04 -2.76
C LEU A 147 -27.21 -2.94 -3.53
N ARG A 148 -27.90 -1.84 -3.86
CA ARG A 148 -27.31 -0.71 -4.58
C ARG A 148 -27.37 0.56 -3.74
N VAL A 149 -26.34 1.39 -3.87
CA VAL A 149 -26.30 2.73 -3.29
C VAL A 149 -25.89 3.72 -4.37
N GLU A 150 -26.71 4.72 -4.65
CA GLU A 150 -26.39 5.79 -5.60
C GLU A 150 -26.32 7.13 -4.88
N GLY A 151 -25.11 7.65 -4.63
CA GLY A 151 -24.95 8.98 -4.04
C GLY A 151 -25.52 9.10 -2.61
N GLY A 152 -25.62 7.97 -1.91
CA GLY A 152 -26.21 7.84 -0.58
C GLY A 152 -27.65 7.33 -0.56
N ASP A 153 -28.32 7.22 -1.71
CA ASP A 153 -29.66 6.64 -1.79
C ASP A 153 -29.55 5.11 -1.88
N VAL A 154 -30.04 4.42 -0.86
CA VAL A 154 -29.95 2.97 -0.69
C VAL A 154 -31.20 2.28 -1.26
N SER A 155 -31.01 1.23 -2.06
CA SER A 155 -32.10 0.37 -2.53
C SER A 155 -32.36 -0.78 -1.55
N GLU A 156 -33.57 -1.34 -1.60
CA GLU A 156 -33.86 -2.62 -0.94
C GLU A 156 -32.97 -3.76 -1.53
N PRO A 157 -32.52 -4.71 -0.69
CA PRO A 157 -31.86 -5.93 -1.18
C PRO A 157 -32.79 -6.72 -2.13
N ARG A 158 -32.22 -7.24 -3.22
CA ARG A 158 -32.96 -8.05 -4.20
C ARG A 158 -32.19 -9.32 -4.57
N PRO A 159 -32.87 -10.41 -4.96
CA PRO A 159 -32.18 -11.61 -5.43
C PRO A 159 -31.27 -11.33 -6.63
N ALA A 160 -30.09 -11.95 -6.65
CA ALA A 160 -29.08 -11.77 -7.68
C ALA A 160 -28.35 -13.08 -8.01
N GLY A 161 -27.67 -13.13 -9.16
CA GLY A 161 -26.83 -14.26 -9.52
C GLY A 161 -25.41 -14.09 -8.98
N PHE A 162 -24.91 -15.05 -8.21
CA PHE A 162 -23.52 -15.11 -7.78
C PHE A 162 -23.02 -16.56 -7.80
N GLY A 163 -22.01 -16.84 -8.64
CA GLY A 163 -21.57 -18.21 -8.93
C GLY A 163 -20.83 -18.92 -7.80
N GLY A 164 -20.61 -18.27 -6.66
CA GLY A 164 -19.90 -18.80 -5.50
C GLY A 164 -20.48 -18.28 -4.19
N ALA A 165 -19.67 -18.28 -3.13
CA ALA A 165 -19.93 -17.59 -1.87
C ALA A 165 -18.86 -16.50 -1.66
N GLY A 166 -19.14 -15.54 -0.79
CA GLY A 166 -18.31 -14.35 -0.57
C GLY A 166 -19.01 -13.08 -1.04
N ALA A 167 -18.25 -12.05 -1.40
CA ALA A 167 -18.80 -10.77 -1.84
C ALA A 167 -18.19 -10.27 -3.14
N ARG A 168 -18.98 -9.50 -3.89
CA ARG A 168 -18.54 -8.67 -5.01
C ARG A 168 -19.01 -7.25 -4.74
N VAL A 169 -18.05 -6.33 -4.62
CA VAL A 169 -18.32 -4.90 -4.47
C VAL A 169 -17.88 -4.18 -5.73
N GLU A 170 -18.83 -3.61 -6.45
CA GLU A 170 -18.62 -2.83 -7.66
C GLU A 170 -18.87 -1.35 -7.38
N VAL A 171 -17.91 -0.51 -7.74
CA VAL A 171 -17.98 0.95 -7.58
C VAL A 171 -17.81 1.58 -8.95
N ARG A 172 -18.84 2.30 -9.41
CA ARG A 172 -18.84 3.04 -10.68
C ARG A 172 -18.86 4.54 -10.45
N ASP A 173 -18.25 5.25 -11.39
CA ASP A 173 -18.21 6.71 -11.45
C ASP A 173 -17.82 7.35 -10.11
N LEU A 174 -16.63 6.98 -9.60
CA LEU A 174 -16.14 7.49 -8.32
C LEU A 174 -16.07 9.02 -8.35
N PHE A 175 -16.68 9.66 -7.35
CA PHE A 175 -16.83 11.11 -7.22
C PHE A 175 -17.82 11.77 -8.19
N TYR A 176 -18.72 11.04 -8.85
CA TYR A 176 -19.76 11.65 -9.70
C TYR A 176 -20.63 12.67 -8.91
N ALA A 177 -20.91 12.36 -7.64
CA ALA A 177 -21.66 13.23 -6.73
C ALA A 177 -20.80 14.37 -6.13
N THR A 178 -19.49 14.40 -6.41
CA THR A 178 -18.54 15.42 -5.92
C THR A 178 -17.56 15.87 -7.02
N PRO A 179 -18.00 16.65 -8.02
CA PRO A 179 -17.20 16.99 -9.21
C PRO A 179 -15.87 17.70 -8.91
N ALA A 180 -15.80 18.47 -7.80
CA ALA A 180 -14.56 19.11 -7.38
C ALA A 180 -13.45 18.09 -7.10
N ARG A 181 -13.76 16.94 -6.48
CA ARG A 181 -12.78 15.87 -6.20
C ARG A 181 -12.29 15.18 -7.44
N LEU A 182 -13.16 15.01 -8.43
CA LEU A 182 -12.80 14.41 -9.71
C LEU A 182 -11.63 15.16 -10.38
N LYS A 183 -11.56 16.49 -10.22
CA LYS A 183 -10.47 17.33 -10.74
C LYS A 183 -9.12 17.14 -10.04
N PHE A 184 -9.10 16.60 -8.82
CA PHE A 184 -7.86 16.32 -8.07
C PHE A 184 -7.28 14.94 -8.38
N LEU A 185 -8.01 14.08 -9.09
CA LEU A 185 -7.48 12.79 -9.50
C LEU A 185 -6.33 12.95 -10.51
N LYS A 186 -5.31 12.12 -10.37
CA LYS A 186 -4.18 12.10 -11.31
C LYS A 186 -4.56 11.39 -12.60
N SER A 187 -3.60 11.18 -13.49
CA SER A 187 -3.82 10.38 -14.71
C SER A 187 -4.25 8.94 -14.37
N ASP A 188 -4.96 8.30 -15.30
CA ASP A 188 -5.44 6.91 -15.13
C ASP A 188 -4.30 5.96 -14.79
N GLN A 189 -3.14 6.16 -15.45
CA GLN A 189 -1.93 5.39 -15.17
C GLN A 189 -1.41 5.60 -13.76
N ALA A 190 -1.41 6.85 -13.25
CA ALA A 190 -0.94 7.15 -11.90
C ALA A 190 -1.88 6.57 -10.82
N GLU A 191 -3.19 6.56 -11.07
CA GLU A 191 -4.16 5.90 -10.19
C GLU A 191 -4.03 4.38 -10.23
N ALA A 192 -3.90 3.77 -11.41
CA ALA A 192 -3.67 2.33 -11.56
C ALA A 192 -2.37 1.88 -10.85
N THR A 193 -1.30 2.65 -10.98
CA THR A 193 -0.05 2.39 -10.26
C THR A 193 -0.27 2.45 -8.74
N ALA A 194 -1.01 3.43 -8.24
CA ALA A 194 -1.31 3.55 -6.81
C ALA A 194 -2.15 2.37 -6.28
N ILE A 195 -3.13 1.90 -7.05
CA ILE A 195 -3.94 0.71 -6.74
C ILE A 195 -3.04 -0.54 -6.66
N GLY A 196 -2.19 -0.76 -7.67
CA GLY A 196 -1.24 -1.88 -7.67
C GLY A 196 -0.26 -1.82 -6.50
N ASP A 197 0.14 -0.60 -6.08
CA ASP A 197 0.98 -0.35 -4.91
C ASP A 197 0.30 -0.74 -3.59
N VAL A 198 -0.99 -0.43 -3.44
CA VAL A 198 -1.81 -0.84 -2.29
C VAL A 198 -1.93 -2.36 -2.25
N LEU A 199 -2.32 -2.97 -3.38
CA LEU A 199 -2.56 -4.42 -3.45
C LEU A 199 -1.28 -5.21 -3.17
N ARG A 200 -0.13 -4.78 -3.69
CA ARG A 200 1.17 -5.37 -3.38
C ARG A 200 1.46 -5.34 -1.87
N ARG A 201 1.19 -4.22 -1.19
CA ARG A 201 1.42 -4.12 0.27
C ARG A 201 0.52 -5.07 1.06
N LEU A 202 -0.77 -5.12 0.74
CA LEU A 202 -1.70 -6.04 1.40
C LEU A 202 -1.32 -7.50 1.12
N ALA A 203 -0.92 -7.81 -0.11
CA ALA A 203 -0.47 -9.15 -0.49
C ALA A 203 0.83 -9.58 0.19
N MET A 204 1.71 -8.65 0.56
CA MET A 204 2.91 -8.97 1.35
C MET A 204 2.57 -9.33 2.81
N ALA A 205 1.51 -8.74 3.36
CA ALA A 205 1.06 -9.00 4.73
C ALA A 205 0.26 -10.30 4.86
N ARG A 206 -0.28 -10.82 3.75
CA ARG A 206 -1.11 -12.03 3.70
C ARG A 206 -0.62 -12.97 2.61
N GLU A 207 0.47 -13.68 2.88
CA GLU A 207 1.00 -14.72 1.99
C GLU A 207 0.01 -15.89 1.77
N ASP A 208 -0.94 -16.07 2.68
CA ASP A 208 -1.97 -17.10 2.67
C ASP A 208 -3.18 -16.78 1.77
N ILE A 209 -3.24 -15.60 1.15
CA ILE A 209 -4.35 -15.17 0.27
C ILE A 209 -3.85 -14.99 -1.16
N ALA A 210 -4.59 -15.46 -2.17
CA ALA A 210 -4.32 -15.18 -3.57
C ALA A 210 -4.85 -13.78 -3.97
N PHE A 211 -4.06 -13.03 -4.73
CA PHE A 211 -4.43 -11.69 -5.20
C PHE A 211 -4.29 -11.55 -6.70
N THR A 212 -5.29 -10.99 -7.36
CA THR A 212 -5.19 -10.58 -8.77
C THR A 212 -5.55 -9.10 -8.96
N LEU A 213 -4.90 -8.45 -9.93
CA LEU A 213 -5.27 -7.12 -10.41
C LEU A 213 -5.36 -7.13 -11.93
N THR A 214 -6.56 -6.91 -12.45
CA THR A 214 -6.82 -6.73 -13.88
C THR A 214 -7.08 -5.24 -14.14
N SER A 215 -6.31 -4.64 -15.03
CA SER A 215 -6.44 -3.24 -15.42
C SER A 215 -6.68 -3.15 -16.93
N GLY A 216 -7.84 -2.64 -17.34
CA GLY A 216 -8.19 -2.53 -18.77
C GLY A 216 -8.14 -3.86 -19.50
N GLY A 217 -8.66 -4.93 -18.88
CA GLY A 217 -8.66 -6.30 -19.42
C GLY A 217 -7.32 -7.05 -19.35
N ARG A 218 -6.22 -6.39 -18.95
CA ARG A 218 -4.91 -7.04 -18.78
C ARG A 218 -4.63 -7.34 -17.31
N ARG A 219 -4.32 -8.60 -17.01
CA ARG A 219 -3.88 -9.00 -15.67
C ARG A 219 -2.47 -8.46 -15.40
N SER A 220 -2.40 -7.45 -14.53
CA SER A 220 -1.19 -6.72 -14.14
C SER A 220 -0.53 -7.26 -12.86
N LEU A 221 -1.31 -7.94 -12.00
CA LEU A 221 -0.81 -8.66 -10.83
C LEU A 221 -1.50 -10.03 -10.75
N ASN A 222 -0.75 -11.07 -10.42
CA ASN A 222 -1.26 -12.41 -10.16
C ASN A 222 -0.36 -13.10 -9.14
N LEU A 223 -0.83 -13.21 -7.90
CA LEU A 223 -0.11 -13.79 -6.78
C LEU A 223 -0.89 -14.99 -6.27
N ALA A 224 -0.28 -16.18 -6.31
CA ALA A 224 -0.87 -17.40 -5.77
C ALA A 224 -0.74 -17.44 -4.25
N VAL A 225 -1.58 -18.26 -3.60
CA VAL A 225 -1.43 -18.60 -2.18
C VAL A 225 -0.05 -19.20 -1.94
N GLU A 226 0.59 -18.80 -0.85
CA GLU A 226 1.86 -19.33 -0.39
C GLU A 226 1.71 -20.00 0.97
N THR A 227 2.60 -20.95 1.27
CA THR A 227 2.64 -21.62 2.58
C THR A 227 3.06 -20.63 3.67
N LYS A 228 2.41 -20.68 4.84
CA LYS A 228 2.84 -19.88 6.00
C LYS A 228 4.28 -20.20 6.39
N GLY A 229 5.00 -19.18 6.85
CA GLY A 229 6.40 -19.28 7.29
C GLY A 229 7.39 -18.62 6.34
N GLU A 230 8.67 -18.63 6.75
CA GLU A 230 9.75 -17.88 6.09
C GLU A 230 9.86 -18.15 4.59
N ALA A 231 9.83 -19.42 4.17
CA ALA A 231 10.00 -19.79 2.77
C ALA A 231 8.86 -19.29 1.87
N GLY A 232 7.60 -19.41 2.30
CA GLY A 232 6.47 -18.92 1.50
C GLY A 232 6.38 -17.39 1.50
N ARG A 233 6.73 -16.75 2.62
CA ARG A 233 6.90 -15.30 2.68
C ARG A 233 7.96 -14.82 1.71
N LEU A 234 9.11 -15.48 1.63
CA LEU A 234 10.16 -15.13 0.67
C LEU A 234 9.68 -15.27 -0.78
N ARG A 235 8.93 -16.33 -1.11
CA ARG A 235 8.35 -16.51 -2.45
C ARG A 235 7.34 -15.40 -2.79
N ARG A 236 6.45 -15.04 -1.86
CA ARG A 236 5.53 -13.91 -2.00
C ARG A 236 6.29 -12.60 -2.24
N LEU A 237 7.33 -12.34 -1.45
CA LEU A 237 8.16 -11.15 -1.60
C LEU A 237 8.94 -11.16 -2.92
N ALA A 238 9.46 -12.29 -3.37
CA ALA A 238 10.15 -12.42 -4.65
C ALA A 238 9.22 -12.13 -5.83
N ALA A 239 7.97 -12.60 -5.77
CA ALA A 239 6.95 -12.32 -6.79
C ALA A 239 6.63 -10.82 -6.91
N ILE A 240 6.82 -10.05 -5.84
CA ILE A 240 6.49 -8.62 -5.79
C ILE A 240 7.73 -7.72 -5.99
N MET A 241 8.84 -8.05 -5.33
CA MET A 241 10.08 -7.28 -5.32
C MET A 241 11.05 -7.75 -6.41
N GLY A 242 10.76 -8.84 -7.12
CA GLY A 242 11.59 -9.45 -8.15
C GLY A 242 12.47 -10.56 -7.60
N LYS A 243 12.82 -11.52 -8.47
CA LYS A 243 13.61 -12.72 -8.12
C LYS A 243 14.96 -12.37 -7.47
N ASP A 244 15.65 -11.36 -8.00
CA ASP A 244 16.93 -10.89 -7.48
C ASP A 244 16.87 -10.50 -5.99
N PHE A 245 15.70 -10.05 -5.50
CA PHE A 245 15.56 -9.75 -4.07
C PHE A 245 15.75 -11.02 -3.24
N SER A 246 15.13 -12.13 -3.61
CA SER A 246 15.24 -13.39 -2.85
C SER A 246 16.65 -13.98 -2.85
N GLU A 247 17.40 -13.78 -3.93
CA GLU A 247 18.80 -14.24 -4.03
C GLU A 247 19.76 -13.38 -3.20
N ASN A 248 19.35 -12.15 -2.86
CA ASN A 248 20.15 -11.19 -2.10
C ASN A 248 19.52 -10.85 -0.74
N ALA A 249 18.55 -11.62 -0.26
CA ALA A 249 17.83 -11.37 0.98
C ALA A 249 18.43 -12.15 2.15
N LEU A 250 18.61 -11.45 3.28
CA LEU A 250 18.93 -12.04 4.58
C LEU A 250 17.66 -12.15 5.39
N ALA A 251 17.40 -13.34 5.95
CA ALA A 251 16.32 -13.53 6.91
C ALA A 251 16.62 -12.73 8.19
N ILE A 252 15.58 -12.10 8.72
CA ILE A 252 15.59 -11.35 9.97
C ILE A 252 14.62 -12.06 10.91
N ASP A 253 15.09 -12.40 12.11
CA ASP A 253 14.25 -12.83 13.22
C ASP A 253 14.91 -12.39 14.53
N ALA A 254 14.26 -11.48 15.24
CA ALA A 254 14.73 -11.02 16.54
C ALA A 254 13.54 -10.63 17.40
N ALA A 255 13.62 -10.89 18.70
CA ALA A 255 12.59 -10.52 19.66
C ALA A 255 13.20 -9.87 20.90
N ARG A 256 12.49 -8.91 21.47
CA ARG A 256 12.83 -8.24 22.73
C ARG A 256 11.59 -7.63 23.36
N ASP A 257 11.43 -7.80 24.66
CA ASP A 257 10.38 -7.15 25.46
C ASP A 257 8.96 -7.32 24.88
N GLY A 258 8.67 -8.52 24.36
CA GLY A 258 7.37 -8.86 23.73
C GLY A 258 7.18 -8.33 22.30
N VAL A 259 8.15 -7.59 21.75
CA VAL A 259 8.17 -7.16 20.35
C VAL A 259 9.02 -8.14 19.54
N ARG A 260 8.53 -8.58 18.38
CA ARG A 260 9.29 -9.42 17.44
C ARG A 260 9.38 -8.74 16.09
N VAL A 261 10.57 -8.72 15.50
CA VAL A 261 10.79 -8.34 14.10
C VAL A 261 11.13 -9.59 13.31
N THR A 262 10.39 -9.85 12.25
CA THR A 262 10.70 -10.88 11.25
C THR A 262 10.79 -10.27 9.85
N GLY A 263 11.30 -11.03 8.88
CA GLY A 263 11.23 -10.66 7.47
C GLY A 263 12.56 -10.79 6.76
N PHE A 264 12.80 -9.91 5.78
CA PHE A 264 13.95 -10.01 4.90
C PHE A 264 14.58 -8.64 4.63
N ALA A 265 15.90 -8.62 4.65
CA ALA A 265 16.70 -7.43 4.40
C ALA A 265 17.74 -7.70 3.30
N GLY A 266 17.75 -6.88 2.26
CA GLY A 266 18.67 -7.03 1.14
C GLY A 266 20.12 -6.78 1.54
N LEU A 267 21.05 -7.52 0.95
CA LEU A 267 22.48 -7.26 1.06
C LEU A 267 22.82 -5.83 0.61
N PRO A 268 23.85 -5.19 1.16
CA PRO A 268 24.23 -3.82 0.75
C PRO A 268 24.57 -3.70 -0.74
N THR A 269 25.04 -4.77 -1.37
CA THR A 269 25.28 -4.86 -2.82
C THR A 269 23.99 -4.82 -3.65
N TYR A 270 22.85 -5.24 -3.07
CA TYR A 270 21.52 -5.13 -3.66
C TYR A 270 20.81 -3.86 -3.15
N ASN A 271 21.14 -2.74 -3.76
CA ASN A 271 20.64 -1.42 -3.36
C ASN A 271 19.95 -0.68 -4.50
N ARG A 272 19.11 0.30 -4.14
CA ARG A 272 18.26 1.08 -5.04
C ARG A 272 18.64 2.55 -5.02
N GLY A 273 18.39 3.25 -6.12
CA GLY A 273 18.52 4.71 -6.19
C GLY A 273 17.36 5.46 -5.52
N LEU A 274 16.24 4.78 -5.28
CA LEU A 274 15.05 5.31 -4.61
C LEU A 274 14.65 4.38 -3.46
N PRO A 275 13.96 4.87 -2.41
CA PRO A 275 13.43 4.02 -1.34
C PRO A 275 12.14 3.28 -1.79
N ASP A 276 12.12 2.76 -3.01
CA ASP A 276 10.94 2.16 -3.66
C ASP A 276 10.66 0.71 -3.22
N LYS A 277 11.62 0.07 -2.55
CA LYS A 277 11.55 -1.32 -2.07
C LYS A 277 11.67 -1.43 -0.55
N GLN A 278 11.06 -0.49 0.18
CA GLN A 278 11.00 -0.52 1.64
C GLN A 278 9.57 -0.78 2.07
N TYR A 279 9.31 -2.00 2.52
CA TYR A 279 8.01 -2.46 2.97
C TYR A 279 8.08 -2.78 4.45
N LEU A 280 7.20 -2.14 5.22
CA LEU A 280 7.21 -2.18 6.67
C LEU A 280 5.81 -2.50 7.14
N PHE A 281 5.69 -3.45 8.06
CA PHE A 281 4.40 -3.92 8.56
C PHE A 281 4.41 -3.93 10.08
N VAL A 282 3.31 -3.52 10.70
CA VAL A 282 3.09 -3.61 12.15
C VAL A 282 1.77 -4.34 12.36
N ASN A 283 1.80 -5.50 13.00
CA ASN A 283 0.64 -6.38 13.21
C ASN A 283 -0.14 -6.63 11.91
N GLY A 284 0.58 -6.94 10.82
CA GLY A 284 -0.01 -7.18 9.50
C GLY A 284 -0.44 -5.92 8.73
N ARG A 285 -0.44 -4.73 9.34
CA ARG A 285 -0.79 -3.49 8.64
C ARG A 285 0.42 -2.88 7.94
N PRO A 286 0.35 -2.53 6.64
CA PRO A 286 1.41 -1.78 5.97
C PRO A 286 1.54 -0.36 6.54
N VAL A 287 2.75 0.03 6.91
CA VAL A 287 3.06 1.36 7.49
C VAL A 287 4.18 2.07 6.71
N ARG A 288 4.25 3.39 6.88
CA ARG A 288 5.32 4.27 6.39
C ARG A 288 5.83 5.17 7.51
N ASP A 289 5.97 4.60 8.70
CA ASP A 289 6.35 5.34 9.89
C ASP A 289 7.81 5.84 9.84
N LYS A 290 8.01 7.12 10.22
CA LYS A 290 9.31 7.79 10.15
C LYS A 290 10.36 7.17 11.07
N LEU A 291 9.96 6.64 12.22
CA LEU A 291 10.87 5.99 13.15
C LEU A 291 11.42 4.70 12.56
N ILE A 292 10.56 3.86 11.99
CA ILE A 292 10.98 2.58 11.39
C ILE A 292 11.84 2.84 10.15
N VAL A 293 11.45 3.76 9.27
CA VAL A 293 12.26 4.17 8.11
C VAL A 293 13.62 4.72 8.56
N GLY A 294 13.64 5.52 9.62
CA GLY A 294 14.87 6.03 10.23
C GLY A 294 15.76 4.94 10.82
N ALA A 295 15.16 3.91 11.43
CA ALA A 295 15.87 2.75 11.97
C ALA A 295 16.55 1.94 10.85
N VAL A 296 15.83 1.64 9.77
CA VAL A 296 16.39 0.97 8.58
C VAL A 296 17.55 1.79 8.01
N ARG A 297 17.38 3.11 7.84
CA ARG A 297 18.46 3.98 7.37
C ARG A 297 19.68 3.94 8.30
N GLY A 298 19.46 4.00 9.61
CA GLY A 298 20.54 3.96 10.61
C GLY A 298 21.28 2.63 10.66
N ALA A 299 20.60 1.52 10.39
CA ALA A 299 21.21 0.19 10.33
C ALA A 299 22.14 0.03 9.11
N TYR A 300 21.77 0.63 7.97
CA TYR A 300 22.52 0.53 6.72
C TYR A 300 23.53 1.66 6.49
N ALA A 301 23.60 2.66 7.38
CA ALA A 301 24.39 3.87 7.19
C ALA A 301 25.88 3.61 6.92
N ASP A 302 26.46 2.59 7.57
CA ASP A 302 27.89 2.25 7.41
C ASP A 302 28.16 1.34 6.19
N PHE A 303 27.10 0.82 5.56
CA PHE A 303 27.19 -0.16 4.48
C PHE A 303 26.81 0.40 3.11
N LEU A 304 26.05 1.50 3.07
CA LEU A 304 25.54 2.08 1.84
C LEU A 304 26.13 3.46 1.57
N ALA A 305 26.48 3.70 0.31
CA ALA A 305 26.83 5.02 -0.17
C ALA A 305 25.64 6.00 -0.03
N ARG A 306 25.95 7.30 0.06
CA ARG A 306 24.94 8.36 0.15
C ARG A 306 23.98 8.30 -1.05
N GLY A 307 22.68 8.44 -0.78
CA GLY A 307 21.64 8.38 -1.80
C GLY A 307 21.29 6.97 -2.29
N ARG A 308 21.85 5.92 -1.67
CA ARG A 308 21.46 4.53 -1.91
C ARG A 308 20.53 4.04 -0.80
N HIS A 309 19.61 3.16 -1.19
CA HIS A 309 18.56 2.67 -0.32
C HIS A 309 18.55 1.14 -0.30
N PRO A 310 18.40 0.49 0.87
CA PRO A 310 18.26 -0.95 0.94
C PRO A 310 16.85 -1.35 0.47
N ALA A 311 16.75 -2.57 -0.07
CA ALA A 311 15.48 -3.25 -0.24
C ALA A 311 15.18 -4.06 1.02
N VAL A 312 14.05 -3.82 1.68
CA VAL A 312 13.66 -4.49 2.93
C VAL A 312 12.16 -4.78 2.96
N ALA A 313 11.79 -5.87 3.60
CA ALA A 313 10.43 -6.22 3.96
C ALA A 313 10.41 -6.72 5.41
N LEU A 314 10.01 -5.86 6.35
CA LEU A 314 10.08 -6.14 7.79
C LEU A 314 8.68 -6.16 8.41
N PHE A 315 8.44 -7.15 9.25
CA PHE A 315 7.18 -7.44 9.91
C PHE A 315 7.38 -7.36 11.41
N LEU A 316 6.77 -6.36 12.03
CA LEU A 316 6.82 -6.14 13.45
C LEU A 316 5.54 -6.68 14.10
N GLU A 317 5.69 -7.62 15.02
CA GLU A 317 4.64 -8.12 15.89
C GLU A 317 4.83 -7.46 17.25
N ILE A 318 3.81 -6.73 17.71
CA ILE A 318 3.84 -5.97 18.96
C ILE A 318 2.48 -6.07 19.66
N PRO A 319 2.43 -6.23 20.99
CA PRO A 319 1.17 -6.19 21.73
C PRO A 319 0.38 -4.91 21.41
N PRO A 320 -0.93 -4.99 21.08
CA PRO A 320 -1.73 -3.81 20.70
C PRO A 320 -1.70 -2.70 21.74
N ALA A 321 -1.65 -3.02 23.03
CA ALA A 321 -1.53 -2.04 24.13
C ALA A 321 -0.23 -1.20 24.11
N LEU A 322 0.77 -1.57 23.30
CA LEU A 322 2.05 -0.87 23.17
C LEU A 322 2.16 -0.06 21.85
N VAL A 323 1.13 -0.08 21.01
CA VAL A 323 1.10 0.67 19.74
C VAL A 323 -0.26 1.30 19.49
N ASP A 324 -0.27 2.60 19.25
CA ASP A 324 -1.45 3.31 18.77
C ASP A 324 -1.40 3.40 17.24
N ILE A 325 -2.38 2.78 16.59
CA ILE A 325 -2.55 2.76 15.12
C ILE A 325 -3.51 3.87 14.65
N ASN A 326 -4.25 4.49 15.57
CA ASN A 326 -5.26 5.50 15.28
C ASN A 326 -4.69 6.93 15.23
N VAL A 327 -3.49 7.10 14.68
CA VAL A 327 -2.78 8.40 14.69
C VAL A 327 -3.02 9.19 13.40
N HIS A 328 -3.28 8.52 12.27
CA HIS A 328 -3.43 9.15 10.97
C HIS A 328 -4.67 8.61 10.22
N PRO A 329 -5.43 9.44 9.47
CA PRO A 329 -6.62 9.01 8.73
C PRO A 329 -6.37 7.82 7.77
N ALA A 330 -5.25 7.84 7.05
CA ALA A 330 -4.85 6.74 6.16
C ALA A 330 -4.26 5.50 6.87
N LYS A 331 -4.14 5.52 8.21
CA LYS A 331 -3.59 4.44 9.06
C LYS A 331 -2.16 4.00 8.68
N THR A 332 -1.39 4.88 8.05
CA THR A 332 -0.01 4.59 7.58
C THR A 332 1.06 4.89 8.62
N GLU A 333 0.73 5.63 9.66
CA GLU A 333 1.63 6.01 10.76
C GLU A 333 1.18 5.34 12.05
N VAL A 334 2.12 5.03 12.93
CA VAL A 334 1.86 4.38 14.22
C VAL A 334 2.64 5.08 15.31
N ARG A 335 2.13 5.06 16.54
CA ARG A 335 2.82 5.62 17.70
C ARG A 335 3.10 4.52 18.70
N PHE A 336 4.38 4.20 18.87
CA PHE A 336 4.84 3.24 19.86
C PHE A 336 4.89 3.87 21.26
N ARG A 337 4.47 3.11 22.27
CA ARG A 337 4.63 3.51 23.68
C ARG A 337 6.09 3.66 24.07
N ASP A 338 6.94 2.74 23.61
CA ASP A 338 8.41 2.82 23.72
C ASP A 338 9.05 2.79 22.33
N ALA A 339 9.07 3.96 21.70
CA ALA A 339 9.74 4.21 20.44
C ALA A 339 11.24 3.85 20.45
N GLY A 340 11.93 4.07 21.57
CA GLY A 340 13.37 3.85 21.71
C GLY A 340 13.72 2.36 21.63
N SER A 341 12.99 1.53 22.37
CA SER A 341 13.19 0.08 22.36
C SER A 341 12.92 -0.53 20.98
N VAL A 342 11.80 -0.16 20.33
CA VAL A 342 11.47 -0.63 18.97
C VAL A 342 12.56 -0.25 17.96
N ARG A 343 13.03 1.00 18.01
CA ARG A 343 14.12 1.47 17.14
C ARG A 343 15.41 0.68 17.40
N GLY A 344 15.76 0.46 18.66
CA GLY A 344 16.94 -0.29 19.07
C GLY A 344 16.91 -1.74 18.59
N LEU A 345 15.77 -2.41 18.72
CA LEU A 345 15.55 -3.77 18.23
C LEU A 345 15.76 -3.85 16.71
N LEU A 346 15.12 -2.96 15.95
CA LEU A 346 15.25 -2.92 14.48
C LEU A 346 16.69 -2.70 14.03
N ILE A 347 17.39 -1.72 14.62
CA ILE A 347 18.79 -1.43 14.27
C ILE A 347 19.68 -2.62 14.63
N GLY A 348 19.52 -3.18 15.83
CA GLY A 348 20.30 -4.32 16.31
C GLY A 348 20.12 -5.55 15.42
N ALA A 349 18.88 -5.92 15.12
CA ALA A 349 18.55 -7.08 14.28
C ALA A 349 19.17 -6.97 12.88
N LEU A 350 19.00 -5.80 12.24
CA LEU A 350 19.55 -5.55 10.90
C LEU A 350 21.08 -5.54 10.90
N ARG A 351 21.72 -4.87 11.87
CA ARG A 351 23.19 -4.83 11.96
C ARG A 351 23.79 -6.20 12.22
N HIS A 352 23.15 -7.00 13.08
CA HIS A 352 23.58 -8.36 13.36
C HIS A 352 23.54 -9.23 12.09
N ALA A 353 22.42 -9.23 11.36
CA ALA A 353 22.28 -9.99 10.12
C ALA A 353 23.29 -9.54 9.03
N LEU A 354 23.47 -8.22 8.88
CA LEU A 354 24.42 -7.67 7.90
C LEU A 354 25.87 -8.03 8.23
N ALA A 355 26.26 -7.97 9.52
CA ALA A 355 27.60 -8.35 9.96
C ALA A 355 27.86 -9.84 9.73
N GLU A 356 26.90 -10.71 10.07
CA GLU A 356 27.01 -12.15 9.86
C GLU A 356 27.19 -12.51 8.38
N ALA A 357 26.44 -11.85 7.49
CA ALA A 357 26.60 -12.02 6.05
C ALA A 357 27.97 -11.55 5.53
N GLY A 358 28.48 -10.43 6.06
CA GLY A 358 29.84 -9.95 5.76
C GLY A 358 30.92 -10.95 6.21
N HIS A 359 30.76 -11.54 7.39
CA HIS A 359 31.67 -12.58 7.87
C HIS A 359 31.61 -13.84 6.99
N ARG A 360 30.43 -14.32 6.59
CA ARG A 360 30.28 -15.48 5.69
C ARG A 360 30.93 -15.26 4.32
N ALA A 361 30.84 -14.05 3.77
CA ALA A 361 31.52 -13.68 2.53
C ALA A 361 33.05 -13.61 2.71
N SER A 362 33.53 -13.10 3.84
CA SER A 362 34.97 -13.07 4.15
C SER A 362 35.54 -14.47 4.37
N THR A 363 34.85 -15.37 5.09
CA THR A 363 35.36 -16.73 5.32
C THR A 363 35.37 -17.59 4.07
N THR A 364 34.38 -17.42 3.18
CA THR A 364 34.34 -18.14 1.89
C THR A 364 35.39 -17.62 0.91
N THR A 365 35.61 -16.30 0.83
CA THR A 365 36.69 -15.73 0.02
C THR A 365 38.07 -16.05 0.60
N SER A 366 38.24 -16.03 1.92
CA SER A 366 39.45 -16.50 2.58
C SER A 366 39.68 -17.99 2.34
N ALA A 367 38.67 -18.86 2.46
CA ALA A 367 38.80 -20.29 2.19
C ALA A 367 39.08 -20.61 0.71
N TYR A 368 38.45 -19.87 -0.22
CA TYR A 368 38.72 -19.98 -1.65
C TYR A 368 40.13 -19.48 -2.01
N ALA A 369 40.57 -18.37 -1.42
CA ALA A 369 41.92 -17.84 -1.59
C ALA A 369 42.98 -18.77 -0.94
N LEU A 370 42.71 -19.34 0.23
CA LEU A 370 43.59 -20.30 0.90
C LEU A 370 43.67 -21.62 0.10
N GLY A 371 42.56 -22.07 -0.48
CA GLY A 371 42.49 -23.24 -1.35
C GLY A 371 43.26 -23.05 -2.68
N LYS A 372 43.35 -21.82 -3.18
CA LYS A 372 44.20 -21.48 -4.34
C LYS A 372 45.64 -21.13 -3.98
N ALA A 373 45.92 -20.82 -2.72
CA ALA A 373 47.25 -20.49 -2.21
C ALA A 373 48.00 -21.71 -1.61
N SER A 374 47.42 -22.91 -1.65
CA SER A 374 48.12 -24.15 -1.27
C SER A 374 49.16 -24.51 -2.36
N PRO A 375 50.47 -24.47 -2.08
CA PRO A 375 51.47 -24.94 -3.02
C PRO A 375 51.55 -26.46 -2.90
N GLY A 376 50.94 -27.16 -3.84
CA GLY A 376 50.92 -28.62 -3.83
C GLY A 376 50.74 -29.20 -5.23
N GLY A 377 51.85 -29.40 -5.93
CA GLY A 377 51.96 -30.40 -6.99
C GLY A 377 51.85 -29.89 -8.43
N ALA A 378 52.91 -29.25 -8.93
CA ALA A 378 53.20 -29.27 -10.36
C ALA A 378 53.54 -30.71 -10.78
N GLY A 379 52.58 -31.41 -11.38
CA GLY A 379 52.82 -32.64 -12.13
C GLY A 379 53.16 -32.30 -13.59
N PRO A 380 54.14 -32.97 -14.23
CA PRO A 380 54.59 -32.59 -15.55
C PRO A 380 53.54 -32.92 -16.62
N PHE A 381 53.38 -31.99 -17.56
CA PHE A 381 52.72 -32.19 -18.84
C PHE A 381 53.37 -33.38 -19.58
N GLN A 382 52.62 -34.45 -19.79
CA GLN A 382 52.82 -35.42 -20.87
C GLN A 382 51.47 -36.08 -21.19
N GLY A 383 50.95 -35.87 -22.40
CA GLY A 383 49.65 -36.45 -22.77
C GLY A 383 49.14 -36.14 -24.17
N GLY A 384 49.92 -36.55 -25.18
CA GLY A 384 49.50 -37.03 -26.50
C GLY A 384 48.20 -36.52 -27.14
N TYR A 385 48.38 -35.69 -28.17
CA TYR A 385 47.42 -35.47 -29.25
C TYR A 385 47.15 -36.79 -30.00
N ARG A 386 45.89 -37.21 -30.11
CA ARG A 386 45.41 -38.18 -31.11
C ARG A 386 44.08 -37.69 -31.68
N PRO A 387 44.01 -37.36 -32.98
CA PRO A 387 42.76 -36.97 -33.63
C PRO A 387 41.97 -38.21 -34.04
N GLN A 388 40.68 -38.25 -33.71
CA GLN A 388 39.74 -39.22 -34.28
C GLN A 388 38.79 -38.49 -35.21
N THR A 389 38.85 -38.91 -36.47
CA THR A 389 38.05 -38.51 -37.62
C THR A 389 36.62 -39.05 -37.54
N ALA A 390 35.66 -38.18 -37.94
CA ALA A 390 34.40 -38.41 -38.68
C ALA A 390 33.43 -39.50 -38.17
N ASN A 391 32.10 -39.39 -38.17
CA ASN A 391 31.09 -38.64 -38.95
C ASN A 391 29.71 -38.97 -38.25
N PRO A 392 28.51 -38.86 -38.86
CA PRO A 392 27.87 -37.86 -39.72
C PRO A 392 26.45 -37.52 -39.19
N TYR A 393 26.16 -36.27 -38.79
CA TYR A 393 24.79 -35.71 -38.89
C TYR A 393 24.91 -34.19 -38.78
N ALA A 394 25.65 -33.60 -39.72
CA ALA A 394 25.47 -32.20 -40.07
C ALA A 394 24.37 -32.15 -41.12
N ARG A 395 23.26 -31.49 -40.79
CA ARG A 395 22.35 -30.95 -41.78
C ARG A 395 22.36 -29.44 -41.59
N ASP A 396 22.96 -28.79 -42.58
CA ASP A 396 22.93 -27.35 -42.81
C ASP A 396 21.50 -26.83 -42.80
N ILE A 397 21.33 -25.55 -42.40
CA ILE A 397 20.53 -24.54 -43.12
C ILE A 397 20.77 -23.15 -42.46
N TYR A 398 21.33 -22.25 -43.28
CA TYR A 398 21.22 -20.77 -43.30
C TYR A 398 21.75 -19.88 -42.15
N ALA A 399 22.87 -19.18 -42.45
CA ALA A 399 23.06 -17.74 -42.22
C ALA A 399 22.59 -16.98 -43.48
N PRO A 400 22.36 -15.63 -43.53
CA PRO A 400 22.98 -14.51 -42.78
C PRO A 400 21.89 -13.50 -42.28
N GLU A 401 22.09 -12.31 -41.68
CA GLU A 401 23.04 -11.21 -41.88
C GLU A 401 23.15 -10.36 -40.61
N GLY A 402 24.35 -9.82 -40.36
CA GLY A 402 24.59 -8.82 -39.33
C GLY A 402 24.20 -7.42 -39.82
N HIS A 403 23.47 -6.70 -38.98
CA HIS A 403 23.32 -5.25 -39.05
C HIS A 403 23.89 -4.65 -37.76
N ALA A 404 24.96 -3.87 -37.92
CA ALA A 404 25.44 -2.94 -36.91
C ALA A 404 24.59 -1.65 -36.94
N PRO A 405 24.35 -0.98 -35.80
CA PRO A 405 24.05 0.44 -35.82
C PRO A 405 25.24 1.24 -35.28
N GLU A 406 25.77 2.09 -36.16
CA GLU A 406 26.51 3.30 -35.80
C GLU A 406 25.59 4.32 -35.10
N GLY A 407 26.18 5.10 -34.18
CA GLY A 407 26.02 6.54 -34.18
C GLY A 407 24.74 7.18 -33.60
N GLY A 408 24.89 7.78 -32.42
CA GLY A 408 24.38 9.13 -32.15
C GLY A 408 23.06 9.26 -31.41
N LEU A 409 23.13 9.81 -30.19
CA LEU A 409 22.48 11.08 -29.78
C LEU A 409 22.87 11.35 -28.32
N ALA A 410 23.96 12.08 -28.14
CA ALA A 410 24.31 12.71 -26.88
C ALA A 410 23.49 14.00 -26.75
N GLU A 411 22.43 13.98 -25.94
CA GLU A 411 21.69 15.17 -25.60
C GLU A 411 22.37 15.86 -24.40
N ARG A 412 22.88 17.08 -24.65
CA ARG A 412 23.43 17.97 -23.61
C ARG A 412 22.27 18.45 -22.74
N GLN A 413 22.30 18.15 -21.45
CA GLN A 413 21.43 18.78 -20.47
C GLN A 413 21.70 20.29 -20.43
N SER A 414 20.68 21.07 -20.78
CA SER A 414 20.61 22.51 -20.55
C SER A 414 20.47 22.80 -19.04
N GLY A 415 21.31 23.70 -18.54
CA GLY A 415 21.27 24.17 -17.16
C GLY A 415 20.01 25.00 -16.89
N PHE A 416 19.31 24.67 -15.80
CA PHE A 416 18.26 25.50 -15.23
C PHE A 416 18.88 26.64 -14.42
N ASP A 417 19.31 27.70 -15.09
CA ASP A 417 19.61 28.99 -14.45
C ASP A 417 18.32 29.83 -14.36
N ASN A 418 17.52 29.58 -13.32
CA ASN A 418 16.64 30.58 -12.71
C ASN A 418 15.90 29.99 -11.49
N VAL A 419 16.61 29.92 -10.36
CA VAL A 419 15.95 29.81 -9.05
C VAL A 419 15.92 31.21 -8.46
N GLY A 420 14.79 31.89 -8.63
CA GLY A 420 14.51 33.13 -7.91
C GLY A 420 14.59 32.89 -6.40
N ALA A 421 15.41 33.69 -5.72
CA ALA A 421 15.55 33.64 -4.27
C ALA A 421 14.19 33.91 -3.58
N PRO A 422 13.78 33.12 -2.57
CA PRO A 422 12.56 33.40 -1.82
C PRO A 422 12.77 34.66 -0.96
N SER A 423 12.03 35.73 -1.24
CA SER A 423 11.97 36.92 -0.38
C SER A 423 10.96 36.67 0.74
N ALA A 424 11.46 36.54 1.98
CA ALA A 424 10.63 36.53 3.17
C ALA A 424 10.29 37.97 3.56
N ARG A 425 9.04 38.37 3.41
CA ARG A 425 8.49 39.62 3.96
C ARG A 425 8.01 39.33 5.39
N ALA A 426 8.74 39.84 6.38
CA ALA A 426 8.31 39.81 7.78
C ALA A 426 7.36 40.98 8.03
N GLU A 427 6.11 40.71 8.41
CA GLU A 427 5.22 41.73 8.97
C GLU A 427 5.39 41.79 10.50
N PRO A 428 5.44 42.99 11.11
CA PRO A 428 5.59 43.13 12.55
C PRO A 428 4.28 42.76 13.28
N MET A 429 4.39 41.92 14.31
CA MET A 429 3.30 41.63 15.26
C MET A 429 2.87 42.91 15.99
N GLN A 430 1.60 43.30 15.85
CA GLN A 430 0.96 44.26 16.74
C GLN A 430 0.72 43.62 18.11
N ASN A 431 1.20 44.30 19.14
CA ASN A 431 1.21 43.87 20.52
C ASN A 431 -0.02 44.50 21.22
N ASP A 432 -1.16 43.81 21.24
CA ASP A 432 -2.32 44.26 22.01
C ASP A 432 -2.20 43.77 23.46
N ALA A 433 -1.58 44.63 24.27
CA ALA A 433 -1.61 44.56 25.72
C ALA A 433 -2.38 45.77 26.28
N ALA A 434 -3.66 45.58 26.57
CA ALA A 434 -4.51 46.36 27.50
C ALA A 434 -5.92 45.74 27.47
N ALA A 435 -6.68 45.55 28.55
CA ALA A 435 -6.53 45.97 29.93
C ALA A 435 -7.31 45.01 30.84
N VAL A 436 -6.78 44.82 32.04
CA VAL A 436 -7.47 44.33 33.22
C VAL A 436 -8.37 45.44 33.75
N ALA A 437 -9.68 45.20 33.83
CA ALA A 437 -10.62 45.67 34.86
C ALA A 437 -11.96 44.96 34.66
#